data_AF-A0A1V6BW25-F1
#
_entry.id   AF-A0A1V6BW25-F1
#
_cell.length_a   1.000
_cell.length_b   1.000
_cell.length_c   1.000
_cell.angle_alpha   90.00
_cell.angle_beta   90.00
_cell.angle_gamma   90.00
#
_symmetry.space_group_name_H-M   'P 1'
#
loop_
_entity.id
_entity.type
_entity.pdbx_description
1 polymer ?
#
loop_
_entity_poly.entity_id
_entity_poly.type
_entity_poly.pdbx_seq_one_letter_code
_entity_poly.pdbx_strand_id
1 'polypeptide(L)'
;MNLNNAILHNTMEDIVLFCLEDVLKEKNDICKCDQCRLDMACYILNKVQPRYVLSSRGIVHYEKNKIKDNQEYIDIYTLAMEAIQVVSQTMRHNKKDINKDKAGNKIQNTSPDKNGSYYYNFPQIVGRVIDSDNLEPICDAKVTLHNGDTNDKIAMFNVNWQNPALINDQMDGFFSFWPVSIPTDDKNKKTAFVMFVTLEKEGYETMCKSFEIESESTPNLDETINKEQVFRLNEIYLSPASKNS
;
A
#
# COMPACT_ATOMS: atom_id res chain seq x y z
N MET A 1 -13.68 -20.92 -17.01
CA MET A 1 -12.50 -21.78 -17.27
C MET A 1 -11.97 -22.20 -15.89
N ASN A 2 -12.11 -23.46 -15.49
CA ASN A 2 -11.64 -23.92 -14.17
C ASN A 2 -10.11 -24.09 -14.21
N LEU A 3 -9.38 -23.13 -13.62
CA LEU A 3 -7.91 -23.09 -13.51
C LEU A 3 -7.39 -23.87 -12.27
N ASN A 4 -8.11 -24.91 -11.84
CA ASN A 4 -7.82 -25.60 -10.58
C ASN A 4 -6.59 -26.50 -10.72
N ASN A 5 -5.40 -25.92 -10.47
CA ASN A 5 -4.09 -26.50 -10.09
C ASN A 5 -2.87 -25.95 -10.84
N ALA A 6 -3.03 -24.93 -11.70
CA ALA A 6 -1.88 -24.26 -12.32
C ALA A 6 -1.48 -23.03 -11.49
N ILE A 7 -0.29 -23.06 -10.88
CA ILE A 7 0.28 -21.89 -10.19
C ILE A 7 1.03 -21.07 -11.22
N LEU A 8 0.50 -19.89 -11.56
CA LEU A 8 1.20 -18.88 -12.34
C LEU A 8 2.21 -18.18 -11.43
N HIS A 9 3.50 -18.25 -11.76
CA HIS A 9 4.56 -17.72 -10.91
C HIS A 9 5.52 -16.86 -11.71
N ASN A 10 5.87 -15.67 -11.20
CA ASN A 10 6.92 -14.84 -11.79
C ASN A 10 8.27 -15.26 -11.18
N THR A 11 9.14 -15.91 -11.96
CA THR A 11 10.44 -16.36 -11.47
C THR A 11 11.35 -15.21 -11.05
N MET A 12 11.08 -13.98 -11.51
CA MET A 12 11.84 -12.80 -11.07
C MET A 12 11.62 -12.48 -9.59
N GLU A 13 10.48 -12.86 -9.00
CA GLU A 13 10.24 -12.68 -7.56
C GLU A 13 11.31 -13.39 -6.73
N ASP A 14 11.63 -14.64 -7.07
CA ASP A 14 12.66 -15.41 -6.36
C ASP A 14 14.06 -14.82 -6.52
N ILE A 15 14.42 -14.41 -7.74
CA ILE A 15 15.75 -13.86 -8.05
C ILE A 15 15.94 -12.53 -7.34
N VAL A 16 14.94 -11.65 -7.40
CA VAL A 16 14.98 -10.33 -6.77
C VAL A 16 15.11 -10.48 -5.27
N LEU A 17 14.30 -11.35 -4.64
CA LEU A 17 14.40 -11.61 -3.20
C LEU A 17 15.77 -12.17 -2.82
N PHE A 18 16.32 -13.10 -3.60
CA PHE A 18 17.66 -13.65 -3.37
C PHE A 18 18.75 -12.58 -3.45
N CYS A 19 18.78 -11.78 -4.52
CA CYS A 19 19.81 -10.76 -4.72
C CYS A 19 19.68 -9.64 -3.68
N LEU A 20 18.45 -9.21 -3.38
CA LEU A 20 18.19 -8.20 -2.37
C LEU A 20 18.70 -8.64 -1.00
N GLU A 21 18.40 -9.87 -0.56
CA GLU A 21 18.91 -10.39 0.70
C GLU A 21 20.43 -10.45 0.74
N ASP A 22 21.09 -10.74 -0.38
CA ASP A 22 22.55 -10.75 -0.43
C ASP A 22 23.15 -9.34 -0.24
N VAL A 23 22.59 -8.34 -0.93
CA VAL A 23 22.99 -6.93 -0.75
C VAL A 23 22.71 -6.45 0.69
N LEU A 24 21.56 -6.83 1.25
CA LEU A 24 21.16 -6.41 2.58
C LEU A 24 22.09 -6.97 3.68
N LYS A 25 22.73 -8.12 3.50
CA LYS A 25 23.70 -8.66 4.50
C LYS A 25 24.84 -7.68 4.77
N GLU A 26 25.31 -6.98 3.74
CA GLU A 26 26.45 -6.06 3.81
C GLU A 26 26.10 -4.65 4.33
N LYS A 27 24.82 -4.33 4.53
CA LYS A 27 24.34 -3.00 4.94
C LYS A 27 23.84 -2.97 6.37
N ASN A 28 24.51 -2.33 7.33
CA ASN A 28 24.09 -2.34 8.74
C ASN A 28 23.35 -1.07 9.21
N ASP A 29 23.31 -0.05 8.36
CA ASP A 29 22.84 1.30 8.65
C ASP A 29 21.39 1.58 8.22
N ILE A 30 20.71 0.57 7.67
CA ILE A 30 19.36 0.68 7.10
C ILE A 30 18.34 -0.20 7.84
N CYS A 31 17.05 0.13 7.72
CA CYS A 31 15.99 -0.75 8.20
C CYS A 31 15.86 -1.99 7.31
N LYS A 32 15.76 -3.17 7.94
CA LYS A 32 15.55 -4.47 7.27
C LYS A 32 14.34 -5.19 7.86
N CYS A 33 13.28 -4.48 8.20
CA CYS A 33 12.01 -5.15 8.53
C CYS A 33 11.39 -5.73 7.26
N ASP A 34 10.40 -6.60 7.41
CA ASP A 34 9.75 -7.24 6.26
C ASP A 34 9.01 -6.23 5.37
N GLN A 35 8.47 -5.13 5.93
CA GLN A 35 7.89 -4.05 5.14
C GLN A 35 8.92 -3.39 4.24
N CYS A 36 10.07 -2.98 4.78
CA CYS A 36 11.15 -2.36 3.99
C CYS A 36 11.70 -3.32 2.92
N ARG A 37 11.87 -4.61 3.26
CA ARG A 37 12.28 -5.64 2.27
C ARG A 37 11.29 -5.73 1.11
N LEU A 38 10.00 -5.77 1.42
CA LEU A 38 8.94 -5.89 0.41
C LEU A 38 8.79 -4.61 -0.41
N ASP A 39 8.94 -3.43 0.19
CA ASP A 39 8.99 -2.16 -0.54
C ASP A 39 10.16 -2.13 -1.53
N MET A 40 11.35 -2.57 -1.11
CA MET A 40 12.52 -2.67 -1.98
C MET A 40 12.30 -3.70 -3.10
N ALA A 41 11.76 -4.88 -2.78
CA ALA A 41 11.44 -5.89 -3.77
C ALA A 41 10.40 -5.39 -4.79
N CYS A 42 9.35 -4.70 -4.34
CA CYS A 42 8.36 -4.07 -5.22
C CYS A 42 9.01 -3.05 -6.17
N TYR A 43 9.90 -2.20 -5.64
CA TYR A 43 10.63 -1.22 -6.47
C TYR A 43 11.41 -1.90 -7.59
N ILE A 44 12.14 -2.98 -7.28
CA ILE A 44 12.94 -3.71 -8.27
C ILE A 44 12.04 -4.45 -9.26
N LEU A 45 11.00 -5.14 -8.78
CA LEU A 45 10.08 -5.91 -9.61
C LEU A 45 9.32 -5.05 -10.62
N ASN A 46 9.04 -3.79 -10.28
CA ASN A 46 8.44 -2.82 -11.20
C ASN A 46 9.38 -2.35 -12.33
N LYS A 47 10.69 -2.62 -12.22
CA LYS A 47 11.71 -2.18 -13.18
C LYS A 47 12.34 -3.31 -13.99
N VAL A 48 12.14 -4.57 -13.58
CA VAL A 48 12.62 -5.74 -14.32
C VAL A 48 11.52 -6.32 -15.21
N GLN A 49 11.92 -6.97 -16.30
CA GLN A 49 10.98 -7.67 -17.17
C GLN A 49 10.43 -8.91 -16.43
N PRO A 50 9.10 -9.06 -16.23
CA PRO A 50 8.55 -10.21 -15.54
C PRO A 50 8.70 -11.48 -16.39
N ARG A 51 8.90 -12.63 -15.73
CA ARG A 51 9.07 -13.94 -16.38
C ARG A 51 8.16 -14.97 -15.74
N TYR A 52 7.02 -15.20 -16.37
CA TYR A 52 6.02 -16.11 -15.83
C TYR A 52 6.21 -17.56 -16.29
N VAL A 53 6.08 -18.49 -15.35
CA VAL A 53 6.07 -19.93 -15.58
C VAL A 53 4.81 -20.54 -14.98
N LEU A 54 4.37 -21.66 -15.56
CA LEU A 54 3.12 -22.35 -15.19
C LEU A 54 3.32 -23.85 -14.90
N SER A 55 4.46 -24.41 -15.29
CA SER A 55 4.76 -25.84 -15.11
C SER A 55 6.24 -26.10 -14.85
N SER A 56 6.54 -27.30 -14.34
CA SER A 56 7.92 -27.80 -14.17
C SER A 56 8.76 -27.71 -15.46
N ARG A 57 8.15 -27.87 -16.64
CA ARG A 57 8.85 -27.68 -17.92
C ARG A 57 9.29 -26.23 -18.14
N GLY A 58 8.48 -25.26 -17.73
CA GLY A 58 8.82 -23.83 -17.76
C GLY A 58 10.01 -23.52 -16.83
N ILE A 59 10.02 -24.10 -15.63
CA ILE A 59 11.13 -23.97 -14.67
C ILE A 59 12.42 -24.58 -15.25
N VAL A 60 12.37 -25.76 -15.87
CA VAL A 60 13.55 -26.39 -16.50
C VAL A 60 14.10 -25.57 -17.67
N HIS A 61 13.24 -24.96 -18.49
CA HIS A 61 13.69 -24.06 -19.56
C HIS A 61 14.34 -22.79 -19.00
N TYR A 62 13.77 -22.22 -17.94
CA TYR A 62 14.35 -21.08 -17.23
C TYR A 62 15.72 -21.42 -16.63
N GLU A 63 15.85 -22.49 -15.85
CA GLU A 63 17.11 -22.91 -15.22
C GLU A 63 18.22 -23.21 -16.25
N LYS A 64 17.87 -23.74 -17.44
CA LYS A 64 18.83 -23.92 -18.54
C LYS A 64 19.39 -22.60 -19.09
N ASN A 65 18.61 -21.52 -19.05
CA ASN A 65 18.99 -20.22 -19.58
C ASN A 65 19.61 -19.31 -18.52
N LYS A 66 19.26 -19.49 -17.23
CA LYS A 66 19.82 -18.77 -16.07
C LYS A 66 21.35 -18.82 -15.98
N ILE A 67 21.96 -19.94 -16.39
CA ILE A 67 23.42 -20.14 -16.39
C ILE A 67 24.14 -19.17 -17.37
N LYS A 68 23.43 -18.54 -18.30
CA LYS A 68 24.03 -17.72 -19.36
C LYS A 68 24.00 -16.21 -19.12
N ASP A 69 23.33 -15.72 -18.09
CA ASP A 69 23.00 -14.29 -18.00
C ASP A 69 23.53 -13.62 -16.72
N ASN A 70 24.86 -13.49 -16.62
CA ASN A 70 25.51 -12.71 -15.55
C ASN A 70 25.08 -11.23 -15.57
N GLN A 71 24.67 -10.69 -16.73
CA GLN A 71 24.28 -9.30 -16.86
C GLN A 71 22.98 -9.02 -16.11
N GLU A 72 22.00 -9.92 -16.23
CA GLU A 72 20.73 -9.79 -15.49
C GLU A 72 20.95 -9.70 -13.98
N TYR A 73 21.82 -10.55 -13.41
CA TYR A 73 22.15 -10.47 -11.99
C TYR A 73 22.76 -9.11 -11.66
N ILE A 74 23.75 -8.63 -12.42
CA ILE A 74 24.39 -7.33 -12.22
C ILE A 74 23.36 -6.19 -12.24
N ASP A 75 22.42 -6.23 -13.18
CA ASP A 75 21.37 -5.22 -13.31
C ASP A 75 20.44 -5.24 -12.08
N ILE A 76 20.04 -6.42 -11.60
CA ILE A 76 19.22 -6.57 -10.38
C ILE A 76 19.99 -6.10 -9.14
N TYR A 77 21.28 -6.41 -9.02
CA TYR A 77 22.12 -5.92 -7.92
C TYR A 77 22.20 -4.39 -7.89
N THR A 78 22.32 -3.76 -9.07
CA THR A 78 22.32 -2.30 -9.20
C THR A 78 20.96 -1.73 -8.78
N LEU A 79 19.86 -2.31 -9.26
CA LEU A 79 18.51 -1.92 -8.85
C LEU A 79 18.26 -2.12 -7.35
N ALA A 80 18.83 -3.15 -6.73
CA ALA A 80 18.72 -3.37 -5.30
C ALA A 80 19.41 -2.26 -4.49
N MET A 81 20.58 -1.80 -4.94
CA MET A 81 21.26 -0.65 -4.32
C MET A 81 20.44 0.64 -4.44
N GLU A 82 19.83 0.89 -5.60
CA GLU A 82 18.91 2.01 -5.78
C GLU A 82 17.67 1.89 -4.87
N ALA A 83 17.06 0.70 -4.82
CA ALA A 83 15.87 0.43 -4.01
C ALA A 83 16.14 0.71 -2.53
N ILE A 84 17.31 0.28 -2.02
CA ILE A 84 17.75 0.56 -0.66
C ILE A 84 17.82 2.05 -0.39
N GLN A 85 18.42 2.82 -1.31
CA GLN A 85 18.54 4.28 -1.15
C GLN A 85 17.16 4.94 -1.10
N VAL A 86 16.27 4.60 -2.03
CA VAL A 86 14.93 5.17 -2.11
C VAL A 86 14.11 4.85 -0.86
N VAL A 87 13.99 3.56 -0.52
CA VAL A 87 13.14 3.11 0.61
C VAL A 87 13.68 3.59 1.96
N SER A 88 15.00 3.71 2.11
CA SER A 88 15.60 4.24 3.35
C SER A 88 15.28 5.73 3.57
N GLN A 89 15.00 6.47 2.51
CA GLN A 89 14.62 7.89 2.57
C GLN A 89 13.11 8.09 2.78
N THR A 90 12.27 7.14 2.34
CA THR A 90 10.81 7.26 2.38
C THR A 90 10.12 6.21 3.27
N MET A 91 10.79 5.76 4.33
CA MET A 91 10.28 4.75 5.25
C MET A 91 8.87 5.10 5.75
N ARG A 92 7.94 4.14 5.61
CA ARG A 92 6.53 4.31 6.02
C ARG A 92 6.35 4.33 7.54
N HIS A 93 7.18 3.61 8.28
CA HIS A 93 7.08 3.44 9.74
C HIS A 93 8.16 4.21 10.52
N ASN A 94 7.91 4.46 11.80
CA ASN A 94 8.87 5.11 12.69
C ASN A 94 9.90 4.10 13.24
N LYS A 95 11.13 4.57 13.51
CA LYS A 95 12.20 3.73 14.11
C LYS A 95 11.82 3.05 15.44
N LYS A 96 10.79 3.53 16.14
CA LYS A 96 10.29 2.94 17.39
C LYS A 96 9.48 1.66 17.18
N ASP A 97 8.94 1.44 15.98
CA ASP A 97 8.16 0.24 15.65
C ASP A 97 9.05 -0.98 15.33
N ILE A 98 10.34 -0.75 15.03
CA ILE A 98 11.37 -1.74 14.66
C ILE A 98 11.51 -2.88 15.69
N ASN A 99 11.25 -2.63 16.98
CA ASN A 99 11.43 -3.63 18.03
C ASN A 99 10.27 -4.64 18.15
N LYS A 100 9.13 -4.43 17.48
CA LYS A 100 8.04 -5.42 17.43
C LYS A 100 8.20 -6.43 16.29
N ASP A 101 9.01 -6.12 15.30
CA ASP A 101 9.12 -6.89 14.05
C ASP A 101 10.27 -7.91 14.04
N LYS A 102 11.15 -7.90 15.06
CA LYS A 102 12.17 -8.95 15.25
C LYS A 102 11.58 -10.34 15.49
N ALA A 103 10.28 -10.43 15.76
CA ALA A 103 9.53 -11.67 15.88
C ALA A 103 8.85 -12.07 14.57
N GLY A 104 9.47 -11.83 13.39
CA GLY A 104 8.99 -12.38 12.11
C GLY A 104 7.49 -12.20 11.87
N ASN A 105 6.94 -11.05 12.28
CA ASN A 105 5.53 -10.77 12.12
C ASN A 105 5.28 -10.58 10.63
N LYS A 106 4.84 -11.66 9.97
CA LYS A 106 4.17 -11.59 8.66
C LYS A 106 3.25 -10.38 8.67
N ILE A 107 3.22 -9.61 7.58
CA ILE A 107 2.24 -8.53 7.38
C ILE A 107 0.87 -9.08 7.79
N GLN A 108 0.39 -8.70 8.97
CA GLN A 108 -0.89 -9.17 9.47
C GLN A 108 -1.92 -8.24 8.83
N ASN A 109 -2.72 -8.79 7.92
CA ASN A 109 -3.99 -8.16 7.61
C ASN A 109 -4.73 -8.01 8.95
N THR A 110 -5.32 -6.84 9.19
CA THR A 110 -6.28 -6.69 10.28
C THR A 110 -7.49 -7.52 9.85
N SER A 111 -7.51 -8.79 10.24
CA SER A 111 -8.70 -9.60 10.04
C SER A 111 -9.83 -8.86 10.75
N PRO A 112 -10.97 -8.59 10.08
CA PRO A 112 -12.16 -8.19 10.80
C PRO A 112 -12.43 -9.22 11.89
N ASP A 113 -13.02 -8.79 13.01
CA ASP A 113 -13.55 -9.72 13.99
C ASP A 113 -14.44 -10.72 13.24
N LYS A 114 -14.19 -12.03 13.41
CA LYS A 114 -14.89 -13.11 12.68
C LYS A 114 -16.36 -13.29 13.13
N ASN A 115 -16.93 -12.28 13.77
CA ASN A 115 -18.31 -12.27 14.24
C ASN A 115 -19.22 -11.81 13.09
N GLY A 116 -19.41 -12.67 12.10
CA GLY A 116 -20.36 -12.44 11.00
C GLY A 116 -20.22 -13.48 9.89
N SER A 117 -21.32 -13.74 9.20
CA SER A 117 -21.34 -14.64 8.03
C SER A 117 -21.06 -13.93 6.70
N TYR A 118 -21.12 -12.59 6.69
CA TYR A 118 -20.92 -11.71 5.54
C TYR A 118 -20.06 -10.51 5.94
N TYR A 119 -19.56 -9.77 4.95
CA TYR A 119 -18.71 -8.61 5.13
C TYR A 119 -19.14 -7.48 4.19
N TYR A 120 -19.18 -6.25 4.71
CA TYR A 120 -19.12 -5.06 3.88
C TYR A 120 -17.66 -4.77 3.56
N ASN A 121 -17.28 -4.99 2.32
CA ASN A 121 -15.94 -4.70 1.83
C ASN A 121 -15.86 -3.25 1.33
N PHE A 122 -14.69 -2.65 1.46
CA PHE A 122 -14.43 -1.29 1.02
C PHE A 122 -13.36 -1.26 -0.09
N PRO A 123 -13.57 -0.44 -1.13
CA PRO A 123 -12.54 -0.17 -2.12
C PRO A 123 -11.37 0.57 -1.50
N GLN A 124 -10.22 0.58 -2.18
CA GLN A 124 -9.20 1.57 -1.87
C GLN A 124 -9.76 2.97 -2.15
N ILE A 125 -9.55 3.89 -1.22
CA ILE A 125 -9.96 5.28 -1.33
C ILE A 125 -8.71 6.07 -1.72
N VAL A 126 -8.77 6.81 -2.81
CA VAL A 126 -7.65 7.64 -3.28
C VAL A 126 -8.13 9.08 -3.44
N GLY A 127 -7.35 10.01 -2.90
CA GLY A 127 -7.56 11.44 -3.11
C GLY A 127 -6.25 12.14 -3.46
N ARG A 128 -6.36 13.40 -3.85
CA ARG A 128 -5.23 14.28 -4.15
C ARG A 128 -5.47 15.66 -3.53
N VAL A 129 -4.43 16.21 -2.94
CA VAL A 129 -4.47 17.51 -2.27
C VAL A 129 -3.63 18.52 -3.06
N ILE A 130 -4.25 19.64 -3.39
CA ILE A 130 -3.68 20.72 -4.19
C ILE A 130 -3.73 22.01 -3.35
N ASP A 131 -2.70 22.83 -3.43
CA ASP A 131 -2.68 24.16 -2.84
C ASP A 131 -3.57 25.11 -3.65
N SER A 132 -4.49 25.82 -2.98
CA SER A 132 -5.45 26.68 -3.69
C SER A 132 -4.83 27.90 -4.36
N ASP A 133 -3.68 28.37 -3.89
CA ASP A 133 -3.08 29.64 -4.31
C ASP A 133 -2.16 29.45 -5.51
N ASN A 134 -1.34 28.40 -5.50
CA ASN A 134 -0.37 28.13 -6.56
C ASN A 134 -0.73 26.91 -7.44
N LEU A 135 -1.77 26.15 -7.09
CA LEU A 135 -2.22 24.94 -7.79
C LEU A 135 -1.19 23.80 -7.83
N GLU A 136 -0.17 23.85 -6.99
CA GLU A 136 0.83 22.80 -6.86
C GLU A 136 0.34 21.71 -5.88
N PRO A 137 0.78 20.46 -6.06
CA PRO A 137 0.48 19.38 -5.12
C PRO A 137 1.06 19.62 -3.73
N ILE A 138 0.29 19.30 -2.70
CA ILE A 138 0.72 19.49 -1.31
C ILE A 138 1.53 18.30 -0.79
N CYS A 139 2.72 18.57 -0.28
CA CYS A 139 3.48 17.66 0.60
C CYS A 139 3.38 18.09 2.08
N ASP A 140 3.91 17.27 3.00
CA ASP A 140 3.95 17.51 4.44
C ASP A 140 2.57 17.77 5.08
N ALA A 141 1.53 17.15 4.53
CA ALA A 141 0.18 17.20 5.04
C ALA A 141 -0.23 15.86 5.64
N LYS A 142 -0.95 15.93 6.76
CA LYS A 142 -1.53 14.78 7.43
C LYS A 142 -3.00 14.66 7.05
N VAL A 143 -3.38 13.53 6.48
CA VAL A 143 -4.75 13.20 6.10
C VAL A 143 -5.27 12.11 7.03
N THR A 144 -6.41 12.32 7.65
CA THR A 144 -7.03 11.34 8.55
C THR A 144 -8.40 10.95 8.02
N LEU A 145 -8.67 9.65 7.90
CA LEU A 145 -9.98 9.12 7.51
C LEU A 145 -10.82 8.78 8.76
N HIS A 146 -12.05 9.27 8.80
CA HIS A 146 -12.95 9.11 9.93
C HIS A 146 -14.27 8.46 9.54
N ASN A 147 -14.86 7.74 10.48
CA ASN A 147 -16.24 7.27 10.40
C ASN A 147 -17.18 8.48 10.57
N GLY A 148 -18.17 8.63 9.67
CA GLY A 148 -19.09 9.76 9.66
C GLY A 148 -20.06 9.80 10.84
N ASP A 149 -20.38 8.65 11.44
CA ASP A 149 -21.32 8.54 12.55
C ASP A 149 -20.62 8.70 13.90
N THR A 150 -19.45 8.08 14.09
CA THR A 150 -18.75 8.06 15.39
C THR A 150 -17.63 9.09 15.50
N ASN A 151 -17.20 9.68 14.38
CA ASN A 151 -16.05 10.61 14.29
C ASN A 151 -14.68 9.95 14.59
N ASP A 152 -14.65 8.64 14.88
CA ASP A 152 -13.43 7.88 15.15
C ASP A 152 -12.61 7.63 13.89
N LYS A 153 -11.30 7.41 14.07
CA LYS A 153 -10.43 7.00 12.97
C LYS A 153 -10.79 5.59 12.49
N ILE A 154 -10.90 5.42 11.17
CA ILE A 154 -11.15 4.12 10.57
C ILE A 154 -9.88 3.27 10.60
N ALA A 155 -9.98 2.03 11.09
CA ALA A 155 -8.89 1.06 11.03
C ALA A 155 -8.64 0.60 9.59
N MET A 156 -7.36 0.45 9.22
CA MET A 156 -6.96 0.05 7.86
C MET A 156 -6.85 -1.47 7.76
N PHE A 157 -7.10 -2.00 6.56
CA PHE A 157 -7.11 -3.44 6.22
C PHE A 157 -5.77 -4.14 6.53
N ASN A 158 -4.65 -3.43 6.42
CA ASN A 158 -3.36 -3.91 6.91
C ASN A 158 -2.43 -2.74 7.23
N VAL A 159 -1.26 -3.08 7.78
CA VAL A 159 -0.22 -2.14 8.22
C VAL A 159 0.44 -1.31 7.09
N ASN A 160 0.24 -1.67 5.82
CA ASN A 160 0.81 -0.93 4.69
C ASN A 160 0.01 0.34 4.34
N TRP A 161 -1.25 0.43 4.80
CA TRP A 161 -2.05 1.64 4.78
C TRP A 161 -2.11 2.22 6.19
N GLN A 162 -1.72 3.47 6.33
CA GLN A 162 -1.72 4.16 7.61
C GLN A 162 -2.88 5.14 7.68
N ASN A 163 -3.45 5.27 8.88
CA ASN A 163 -4.43 6.30 9.18
C ASN A 163 -4.11 6.89 10.57
N PRO A 164 -3.62 8.14 10.65
CA PRO A 164 -3.47 9.12 9.57
C PRO A 164 -2.41 8.75 8.52
N ALA A 165 -2.64 9.14 7.27
CA ALA A 165 -1.66 9.10 6.18
C ALA A 165 -0.87 10.42 6.13
N LEU A 166 0.45 10.34 5.94
CA LEU A 166 1.31 11.49 5.71
C LEU A 166 1.67 11.57 4.23
N ILE A 167 1.43 12.72 3.61
CA ILE A 167 1.80 12.97 2.21
C ILE A 167 3.24 13.50 2.20
N ASN A 168 4.15 12.78 1.55
CA ASN A 168 5.52 13.26 1.33
C ASN A 168 5.68 13.88 -0.07
N ASP A 169 6.86 14.43 -0.35
CA ASP A 169 7.23 15.06 -1.62
C ASP A 169 7.13 14.12 -2.84
N GLN A 170 7.40 12.82 -2.67
CA GLN A 170 7.32 11.83 -3.75
C GLN A 170 5.89 11.40 -4.08
N MET A 171 4.91 11.76 -3.25
CA MET A 171 3.52 11.33 -3.42
C MET A 171 2.69 12.27 -4.30
N ASP A 172 3.24 13.40 -4.75
CA ASP A 172 2.58 14.32 -5.71
C ASP A 172 1.16 14.74 -5.26
N GLY A 173 1.01 14.99 -3.95
CA GLY A 173 -0.27 15.35 -3.32
C GLY A 173 -1.25 14.19 -3.14
N PHE A 174 -0.94 12.99 -3.64
CA PHE A 174 -1.83 11.83 -3.49
C PHE A 174 -1.77 11.23 -2.09
N PHE A 175 -2.90 10.71 -1.64
CA PHE A 175 -3.01 9.85 -0.47
C PHE A 175 -3.94 8.68 -0.76
N SER A 176 -3.83 7.62 0.04
CA SER A 176 -4.77 6.50 -0.06
C SER A 176 -5.08 5.87 1.29
N PHE A 177 -6.28 5.30 1.39
CA PHE A 177 -6.74 4.49 2.51
C PHE A 177 -7.31 3.19 1.99
N TRP A 178 -7.24 2.14 2.81
CA TRP A 178 -7.98 0.92 2.57
C TRP A 178 -8.65 0.50 3.87
N PRO A 179 -9.92 0.88 4.09
CA PRO A 179 -10.65 0.52 5.30
C PRO A 179 -10.75 -0.99 5.52
N VAL A 180 -10.66 -1.43 6.77
CA VAL A 180 -10.97 -2.82 7.13
C VAL A 180 -12.45 -3.12 6.86
N SER A 181 -12.76 -4.32 6.36
CA SER A 181 -14.13 -4.74 6.13
C SER A 181 -14.93 -4.85 7.44
N ILE A 182 -16.24 -4.60 7.38
CA ILE A 182 -17.12 -4.68 8.55
C ILE A 182 -17.92 -5.99 8.48
N PRO A 183 -17.86 -6.86 9.51
CA PRO A 183 -18.63 -8.10 9.52
C PRO A 183 -20.12 -7.83 9.77
N THR A 184 -20.98 -8.69 9.21
CA THR A 184 -22.43 -8.62 9.35
C THR A 184 -23.07 -10.00 9.16
N ASP A 185 -24.27 -10.19 9.70
CA ASP A 185 -25.11 -11.36 9.42
C ASP A 185 -26.13 -11.09 8.31
N ASP A 186 -26.28 -9.82 7.89
CA ASP A 186 -27.18 -9.44 6.80
C ASP A 186 -26.62 -9.92 5.45
N LYS A 187 -27.40 -10.71 4.73
CA LYS A 187 -27.03 -11.26 3.40
C LYS A 187 -27.39 -10.30 2.27
N ASN A 188 -26.45 -10.04 1.36
CA ASN A 188 -26.64 -9.25 0.13
C ASN A 188 -27.34 -7.89 0.38
N LYS A 189 -27.11 -7.32 1.56
CA LYS A 189 -27.71 -6.06 1.96
C LYS A 189 -26.84 -4.94 1.45
N LYS A 190 -27.45 -3.95 0.81
CA LYS A 190 -26.78 -2.71 0.41
C LYS A 190 -26.89 -1.71 1.53
N THR A 191 -25.76 -1.16 1.93
CA THR A 191 -25.66 -0.11 2.95
C THR A 191 -24.70 0.95 2.47
N ALA A 192 -25.01 2.21 2.76
CA ALA A 192 -24.17 3.32 2.43
C ALA A 192 -23.47 3.83 3.69
N PHE A 193 -22.16 4.01 3.60
CA PHE A 193 -21.27 4.33 4.72
C PHE A 193 -20.74 5.75 4.55
N VAL A 194 -21.14 6.63 5.45
CA VAL A 194 -20.66 8.02 5.47
C VAL A 194 -19.28 8.06 6.12
N MET A 195 -18.36 8.72 5.45
CA MET A 195 -16.98 8.93 5.92
C MET A 195 -16.58 10.37 5.66
N PHE A 196 -15.51 10.82 6.32
CA PHE A 196 -14.89 12.09 5.96
C PHE A 196 -13.39 12.04 6.16
N VAL A 197 -12.67 12.85 5.39
CA VAL A 197 -11.24 13.08 5.59
C VAL A 197 -11.00 14.44 6.22
N THR A 198 -10.12 14.49 7.21
CA THR A 198 -9.58 15.73 7.78
C THR A 198 -8.16 15.93 7.26
N LEU A 199 -7.87 17.11 6.72
CA LEU A 199 -6.56 17.48 6.20
C LEU A 199 -5.95 18.57 7.07
N GLU A 200 -4.74 18.30 7.55
CA GLU A 200 -4.00 19.20 8.45
C GLU A 200 -2.58 19.40 7.93
N LYS A 201 -2.20 20.67 7.72
CA LYS A 201 -0.84 21.10 7.36
C LYS A 201 -0.52 22.40 8.08
N GLU A 202 0.71 22.53 8.59
CA GLU A 202 1.17 23.76 9.23
C GLU A 202 1.11 24.94 8.26
N GLY A 203 0.50 26.05 8.70
CA GLY A 203 0.31 27.25 7.86
C GLY A 203 -0.88 27.18 6.90
N TYR A 204 -1.71 26.13 6.95
CA TYR A 204 -2.93 25.99 6.16
C TYR A 204 -4.16 25.88 7.05
N GLU A 205 -5.33 26.20 6.49
CA GLU A 205 -6.60 25.98 7.16
C GLU A 205 -6.92 24.48 7.20
N THR A 206 -7.36 23.97 8.35
CA THR A 206 -7.84 22.59 8.45
C THR A 206 -9.10 22.43 7.62
N MET A 207 -9.11 21.45 6.73
CA MET A 207 -10.24 21.20 5.84
C MET A 207 -10.83 19.81 6.12
N CYS A 208 -12.15 19.72 6.09
CA CYS A 208 -12.91 18.48 6.25
C CYS A 208 -13.75 18.21 5.01
N LYS A 209 -13.60 17.02 4.42
CA LYS A 209 -14.36 16.59 3.23
C LYS A 209 -15.11 15.30 3.51
N SER A 210 -16.43 15.37 3.54
CA SER A 210 -17.31 14.20 3.64
C SER A 210 -17.62 13.57 2.29
N PHE A 211 -17.87 12.27 2.31
CA PHE A 211 -18.27 11.44 1.17
C PHE A 211 -18.95 10.17 1.67
N GLU A 212 -19.51 9.40 0.74
CA GLU A 212 -20.27 8.19 1.02
C GLU A 212 -19.81 7.06 0.10
N ILE A 213 -19.71 5.85 0.65
CA ILE A 213 -19.40 4.64 -0.11
C ILE A 213 -20.54 3.64 0.09
N GLU A 214 -21.15 3.22 -1.02
CA GLU A 214 -22.09 2.10 -1.01
C GLU A 214 -21.33 0.77 -1.02
N SER A 215 -21.73 -0.15 -0.15
CA SER A 215 -21.21 -1.52 -0.10
C SER A 215 -22.35 -2.52 0.02
N GLU A 216 -22.22 -3.64 -0.68
CA GLU A 216 -23.12 -4.78 -0.58
C GLU A 216 -22.44 -5.89 0.22
N SER A 217 -23.14 -6.47 1.19
CA SER A 217 -22.55 -7.52 2.02
C SER A 217 -22.32 -8.82 1.24
N THR A 218 -21.09 -9.36 1.28
CA THR A 218 -20.69 -10.58 0.56
C THR A 218 -20.07 -11.60 1.53
N PRO A 219 -20.11 -12.91 1.22
CA PRO A 219 -19.56 -13.93 2.12
C PRO A 219 -18.01 -13.98 2.11
N ASN A 220 -17.37 -13.26 1.19
CA ASN A 220 -15.92 -13.29 1.01
C ASN A 220 -15.30 -11.96 1.48
N LEU A 221 -14.12 -12.05 2.07
CA LEU A 221 -13.31 -10.88 2.39
C LEU A 221 -12.54 -10.45 1.13
N ASP A 222 -12.55 -9.17 0.83
CA ASP A 222 -11.72 -8.62 -0.25
C ASP A 222 -10.28 -8.45 0.24
N GLU A 223 -9.45 -9.46 0.02
CA GLU A 223 -8.07 -9.50 0.53
C GLU A 223 -7.03 -8.98 -0.46
N THR A 224 -7.45 -8.58 -1.65
CA THR A 224 -6.53 -8.20 -2.75
C THR A 224 -6.84 -6.80 -3.29
N ILE A 225 -5.81 -6.14 -3.80
CA ILE A 225 -5.95 -4.83 -4.43
C ILE A 225 -6.63 -4.99 -5.78
N ASN A 226 -7.81 -4.41 -5.95
CA ASN A 226 -8.51 -4.36 -7.22
C ASN A 226 -8.39 -2.97 -7.86
N LYS A 227 -7.54 -2.85 -8.90
CA LYS A 227 -7.29 -1.57 -9.58
C LYS A 227 -8.52 -0.97 -10.26
N GLU A 228 -9.52 -1.79 -10.59
CA GLU A 228 -10.75 -1.33 -11.24
C GLU A 228 -11.80 -0.83 -10.24
N GLN A 229 -11.65 -1.17 -8.94
CA GLN A 229 -12.59 -0.84 -7.87
C GLN A 229 -11.95 0.15 -6.89
N VAL A 230 -11.39 1.24 -7.40
CA VAL A 230 -10.82 2.31 -6.56
C VAL A 230 -11.81 3.46 -6.47
N PHE A 231 -12.16 3.86 -5.25
CA PHE A 231 -12.99 5.03 -4.99
C PHE A 231 -12.14 6.30 -5.06
N ARG A 232 -12.46 7.19 -5.99
CA ARG A 232 -11.69 8.43 -6.23
C ARG A 232 -12.43 9.62 -5.67
N LEU A 233 -11.80 10.28 -4.71
CA LEU A 233 -12.23 11.60 -4.26
C LEU A 233 -11.91 12.63 -5.35
N ASN A 234 -12.78 13.63 -5.49
CA ASN A 234 -12.44 14.83 -6.25
C ASN A 234 -11.21 15.49 -5.62
N GLU A 235 -10.45 16.22 -6.42
CA GLU A 235 -9.32 17.00 -5.92
C GLU A 235 -9.75 17.92 -4.79
N ILE A 236 -8.90 17.96 -3.77
CA ILE A 236 -9.14 18.68 -2.54
C ILE A 236 -8.19 19.86 -2.51
N TYR A 237 -8.75 21.07 -2.53
CA TYR A 237 -7.98 22.30 -2.47
C TYR A 237 -7.82 22.73 -1.01
N LEU A 238 -6.58 22.90 -0.56
CA LEU A 238 -6.25 23.35 0.79
C LEU A 238 -5.73 24.79 0.73
N SER A 239 -6.36 25.67 1.50
CA SER A 239 -6.02 27.09 1.51
C SER A 239 -4.97 27.41 2.57
N PRO A 240 -3.97 28.25 2.27
CA PRO A 240 -3.09 28.80 3.30
C PRO A 240 -3.90 29.54 4.36
N ALA A 241 -3.51 29.40 5.62
CA ALA A 241 -4.15 30.11 6.71
C ALA A 241 -3.97 31.61 6.49
N SER A 242 -5.06 32.36 6.56
CA SER A 242 -5.02 33.82 6.48
C SER A 242 -4.04 34.36 7.54
N LYS A 243 -2.97 35.03 7.09
CA LYS A 243 -2.09 35.78 7.99
C LYS A 243 -2.94 36.90 8.57
N ASN A 244 -3.35 36.78 9.83
CA ASN A 244 -3.93 37.90 10.57
C ASN A 244 -2.90 39.05 10.53
N SER A 245 -3.20 40.05 9.72
CA SER A 245 -2.50 41.33 9.61
C SER A 245 -2.69 42.17 10.86
#